data_AF-A0A0U5C3Z4-F1
#
_entry.id   AF-A0A0U5C3Z4-F1
#
_cell.length_a   1.000
_cell.length_b   1.000
_cell.length_c   1.000
_cell.angle_alpha   90.00
_cell.angle_beta   90.00
_cell.angle_gamma   90.00
#
_symmetry.space_group_name_H-M   'P 1'
#
loop_
_entity.id
_entity.type
_entity.pdbx_description
1 polymer ?
#
loop_
_entity_poly.entity_id
_entity_poly.type
_entity_poly.pdbx_seq_one_letter_code
_entity_poly.pdbx_strand_id
1 'polypeptide(L)'
;MTGFVDTLKLKEKAEEDLYFARRDADRLAARRTVEGRGPSVPAAGVRVISGGQTGVDRASLDAANALGLPIGGWCPLGRRAEDGPIPDRYALHETPSADYDERTEWNVRDSDATLILHRGPMTGGTRLTAELARRLGKPLLVRDLAEPIDVPAIVDWLIANHVRVLNCAGPRESGMPGIGEESQRIFVEVFRAWPRLSEEPRRVAESGDATASG
;
A
#
# COMPACT_ATOMS: atom_id res chain seq x y z
N MET A 1 -2.03 -12.69 37.85
CA MET A 1 -1.97 -13.35 36.52
C MET A 1 -1.33 -12.44 35.46
N THR A 2 -0.27 -11.69 35.80
CA THR A 2 0.36 -10.69 34.91
C THR A 2 1.57 -11.26 34.16
N GLY A 3 2.34 -12.15 34.78
CA GLY A 3 3.58 -12.66 34.19
C GLY A 3 3.44 -13.50 32.91
N PHE A 4 2.33 -14.22 32.72
CA PHE A 4 2.12 -15.02 31.51
C PHE A 4 1.90 -14.16 30.26
N VAL A 5 1.10 -13.10 30.41
CA VAL A 5 0.81 -12.15 29.32
C VAL A 5 2.05 -11.33 28.96
N ASP A 6 2.84 -10.93 29.96
CA ASP A 6 4.08 -10.16 29.73
C ASP A 6 5.15 -11.02 29.03
N THR A 7 5.27 -12.30 29.39
CA THR A 7 6.19 -13.24 28.72
C THR A 7 5.78 -13.49 27.27
N LEU A 8 4.48 -13.53 26.98
CA LEU A 8 3.96 -13.69 25.62
C LEU A 8 4.31 -12.48 24.75
N LYS A 9 4.06 -11.26 25.25
CA LYS A 9 4.41 -10.01 24.57
C LYS A 9 5.91 -9.88 24.30
N LEU A 10 6.74 -10.32 25.25
CA LEU A 10 8.20 -10.33 25.10
C LEU A 10 8.66 -11.32 24.02
N LYS A 11 8.02 -12.49 23.93
CA LYS A 11 8.29 -13.46 22.86
C LYS A 11 7.85 -12.93 21.49
N GLU A 12 6.65 -12.37 21.38
CA GLU A 12 6.15 -11.78 20.13
C GLU A 12 7.08 -10.67 19.65
N LYS A 13 7.48 -9.77 20.55
CA LYS A 13 8.44 -8.70 20.23
C LYS A 13 9.80 -9.25 19.80
N ALA A 14 10.30 -10.29 20.46
CA ALA A 14 11.59 -10.90 20.10
C ALA A 14 11.53 -11.61 18.74
N GLU A 15 10.41 -12.30 18.43
CA GLU A 15 10.19 -12.93 17.12
C GLU A 15 10.07 -11.88 16.01
N GLU A 16 9.38 -10.76 16.28
CA GLU A 16 9.32 -9.60 15.39
C GLU A 16 10.71 -9.00 15.15
N ASP A 17 11.45 -8.70 16.21
CA ASP A 17 12.81 -8.15 16.13
C ASP A 17 13.73 -9.09 15.33
N LEU A 18 13.60 -10.41 15.51
CA LEU A 18 14.39 -11.41 14.78
C LEU A 18 13.98 -11.51 13.30
N TYR A 19 12.68 -11.49 13.02
CA TYR A 19 12.13 -11.44 11.66
C TYR A 19 12.65 -10.21 10.92
N PHE A 20 12.60 -9.04 11.58
CA PHE A 20 13.06 -7.77 11.03
C PHE A 20 14.58 -7.72 10.84
N ALA A 21 15.36 -8.27 11.77
CA ALA A 21 16.82 -8.36 11.66
C ALA A 21 17.25 -9.28 10.51
N ARG A 22 16.58 -10.42 10.32
CA ARG A 22 16.88 -11.35 9.24
C ARG A 22 16.58 -10.73 7.87
N ARG A 23 15.49 -9.97 7.77
CA ARG A 23 15.11 -9.30 6.52
C ARG A 23 15.95 -8.11 6.13
N ASP A 24 16.49 -7.36 7.09
CA ASP A 24 17.41 -6.28 6.77
C ASP A 24 18.68 -6.79 6.07
N ALA A 25 19.14 -8.00 6.43
CA ALA A 25 20.25 -8.66 5.74
C ALA A 25 19.86 -9.03 4.29
N ASP A 26 18.67 -9.59 4.08
CA ASP A 26 18.17 -9.94 2.75
C ASP A 26 17.90 -8.68 1.88
N ARG A 27 17.46 -7.56 2.48
CA ARG A 27 17.30 -6.25 1.82
C ARG A 27 18.59 -5.70 1.25
N LEU A 28 19.70 -5.82 1.99
CA LEU A 28 21.03 -5.41 1.53
C LEU A 28 21.50 -6.25 0.33
N ALA A 29 21.12 -7.53 0.29
CA ALA A 29 21.42 -8.41 -0.84
C ALA A 29 20.52 -8.12 -2.06
N ALA A 30 19.21 -7.96 -1.88
CA ALA A 30 18.24 -7.77 -2.97
C ALA A 30 18.31 -6.38 -3.65
N ARG A 31 18.79 -5.35 -2.94
CA ARG A 31 19.05 -4.01 -3.51
C ARG A 31 20.00 -4.02 -4.69
N ARG A 32 20.84 -5.06 -4.84
CA ARG A 32 21.79 -5.19 -5.96
C ARG A 32 21.21 -5.83 -7.22
N THR A 33 19.99 -6.37 -7.18
CA THR A 33 19.44 -7.21 -8.26
C THR A 33 18.15 -6.70 -8.91
N VAL A 34 17.42 -5.73 -8.32
CA VAL A 34 16.05 -5.36 -8.76
C VAL A 34 15.91 -3.89 -9.18
N GLU A 35 17.02 -3.18 -9.45
CA GLU A 35 16.93 -1.83 -10.02
C GLU A 35 16.25 -1.88 -11.41
N GLY A 36 14.97 -1.47 -11.47
CA GLY A 36 14.23 -1.25 -12.71
C GLY A 36 12.90 -2.01 -12.91
N ARG A 37 12.46 -2.90 -11.99
CA ARG A 37 11.24 -3.72 -12.19
C ARG A 37 10.06 -3.44 -11.24
N GLY A 38 10.16 -2.42 -10.38
CA GLY A 38 9.08 -2.05 -9.47
C GLY A 38 7.96 -1.23 -10.12
N PRO A 39 6.79 -1.13 -9.48
CA PRO A 39 5.71 -0.28 -9.98
C PRO A 39 6.23 1.15 -10.14
N SER A 40 6.30 1.63 -11.39
CA SER A 40 6.86 2.95 -11.71
C SER A 40 6.07 4.06 -11.04
N VAL A 41 6.72 5.05 -10.42
CA VAL A 41 6.01 6.25 -9.96
C VAL A 41 5.34 6.89 -11.18
N PRO A 42 4.04 7.22 -11.14
CA PRO A 42 3.38 7.87 -12.27
C PRO A 42 4.14 9.14 -12.65
N ALA A 43 4.35 9.39 -13.96
CA ALA A 43 4.85 10.70 -14.41
C ALA A 43 3.90 11.82 -13.95
N ALA A 44 2.59 11.50 -13.90
CA ALA A 44 1.54 12.35 -13.37
C ALA A 44 0.37 11.57 -12.78
N GLY A 45 -0.42 12.26 -11.95
CA GLY A 45 -1.57 11.68 -11.28
C GLY A 45 -1.20 10.78 -10.09
N VAL A 46 -2.19 9.99 -9.68
CA VAL A 46 -2.15 9.09 -8.52
C VAL A 46 -2.31 7.63 -8.96
N ARG A 47 -1.81 6.71 -8.15
CA ARG A 47 -1.88 5.25 -8.35
C ARG A 47 -2.25 4.56 -7.04
N VAL A 48 -3.04 3.50 -7.14
CA VAL A 48 -3.35 2.61 -6.03
C VAL A 48 -2.56 1.32 -6.20
N ILE A 49 -1.89 0.88 -5.14
CA ILE A 49 -1.21 -0.42 -5.11
C ILE A 49 -1.72 -1.28 -3.96
N SER A 50 -1.68 -2.58 -4.15
CA SER A 50 -2.00 -3.57 -3.12
C SER A 50 -1.37 -4.92 -3.50
N GLY A 51 -1.47 -5.93 -2.63
CA GLY A 51 -0.91 -7.26 -2.90
C GLY A 51 -1.89 -8.31 -3.39
N GLY A 52 -3.13 -7.93 -3.71
CA GLY A 52 -4.07 -8.76 -4.45
C GLY A 52 -4.72 -9.90 -3.66
N GLN A 53 -4.55 -9.94 -2.34
CA GLN A 53 -5.29 -10.86 -1.49
C GLN A 53 -6.81 -10.58 -1.58
N THR A 54 -7.65 -11.56 -1.25
CA THR A 54 -9.09 -11.31 -1.07
C THR A 54 -9.35 -10.23 0.00
N GLY A 55 -10.59 -9.76 0.12
CA GLY A 55 -10.93 -8.72 1.09
C GLY A 55 -10.42 -7.34 0.66
N VAL A 56 -9.75 -6.65 1.58
CA VAL A 56 -9.41 -5.22 1.43
C VAL A 56 -8.47 -4.95 0.25
N ASP A 57 -7.52 -5.84 0.01
CA ASP A 57 -6.55 -5.70 -1.08
C ASP A 57 -7.26 -5.60 -2.43
N ARG A 58 -8.07 -6.60 -2.80
CA ARG A 58 -8.85 -6.57 -4.05
C ARG A 58 -9.91 -5.47 -4.07
N ALA A 59 -10.55 -5.16 -2.94
CA ALA A 59 -11.50 -4.06 -2.85
C ALA A 59 -10.89 -2.72 -3.31
N SER A 60 -9.64 -2.46 -2.91
CA SER A 60 -8.92 -1.26 -3.33
C SER A 60 -8.61 -1.27 -4.83
N LEU A 61 -8.16 -2.41 -5.37
CA LEU A 61 -7.84 -2.56 -6.79
C LEU A 61 -9.10 -2.43 -7.66
N ASP A 62 -10.20 -3.05 -7.24
CA ASP A 62 -11.48 -3.01 -7.95
C ASP A 62 -12.08 -1.59 -7.93
N ALA A 63 -12.04 -0.90 -6.79
CA ALA A 63 -12.50 0.50 -6.68
C ALA A 63 -11.68 1.45 -7.57
N ALA A 64 -10.35 1.32 -7.55
CA ALA A 64 -9.46 2.14 -8.36
C ALA A 64 -9.67 1.88 -9.86
N ASN A 65 -9.74 0.61 -10.26
CA ASN A 65 -9.98 0.22 -11.64
C ASN A 65 -11.34 0.74 -12.16
N ALA A 66 -12.41 0.66 -11.35
CA ALA A 66 -13.72 1.19 -11.70
C ALA A 66 -13.74 2.71 -11.94
N LEU A 67 -12.81 3.45 -11.33
CA LEU A 67 -12.65 4.90 -11.49
C LEU A 67 -11.59 5.29 -12.53
N GLY A 68 -11.00 4.30 -13.21
CA GLY A 68 -9.94 4.49 -14.20
C GLY A 68 -8.62 4.97 -13.60
N LEU A 69 -8.39 4.71 -12.30
CA LEU A 69 -7.11 4.98 -11.66
C LEU A 69 -6.11 3.85 -11.99
N PRO A 70 -4.83 4.18 -12.26
CA PRO A 70 -3.79 3.17 -12.38
C PRO A 70 -3.74 2.28 -11.12
N ILE A 71 -3.72 0.97 -11.34
CA ILE A 71 -3.55 -0.04 -10.28
C ILE A 71 -2.21 -0.77 -10.44
N GLY A 72 -1.73 -1.38 -9.37
CA GLY A 72 -0.56 -2.25 -9.41
C GLY A 72 -0.19 -2.78 -8.03
N GLY A 73 1.09 -3.06 -7.84
CA GLY A 73 1.65 -3.54 -6.59
C GLY A 73 2.39 -4.86 -6.74
N TRP A 74 2.77 -5.41 -5.60
CA TRP A 74 3.54 -6.63 -5.47
C TRP A 74 2.69 -7.76 -4.91
N CYS A 75 2.76 -8.93 -5.53
CA CYS A 75 2.11 -10.16 -5.07
C CYS A 75 3.15 -11.27 -4.88
N PRO A 76 2.84 -12.35 -4.13
CA PRO A 76 3.78 -13.44 -3.96
C PRO A 76 4.09 -14.14 -5.28
N LEU A 77 5.27 -14.76 -5.39
CA LEU A 77 5.59 -15.70 -6.46
C LEU A 77 4.48 -16.76 -6.64
N GLY A 78 4.10 -17.01 -7.89
CA GLY A 78 2.94 -17.82 -8.27
C GLY A 78 1.61 -17.10 -8.15
N ARG A 79 1.61 -15.77 -8.03
CA ARG A 79 0.45 -14.89 -7.81
C ARG A 79 -0.49 -15.41 -6.72
N ARG A 80 0.04 -15.89 -5.59
CA ARG A 80 -0.78 -16.61 -4.60
C ARG A 80 -1.76 -15.69 -3.85
N ALA A 81 -3.01 -16.12 -3.73
CA ALA A 81 -4.01 -15.61 -2.79
C ALA A 81 -4.77 -16.79 -2.14
N GLU A 82 -5.63 -16.52 -1.15
CA GLU A 82 -6.32 -17.57 -0.41
C GLU A 82 -7.34 -18.37 -1.23
N ASP A 83 -7.87 -17.76 -2.29
CA ASP A 83 -8.87 -18.35 -3.20
C ASP A 83 -8.24 -18.82 -4.53
N GLY A 84 -6.92 -18.96 -4.56
CA GLY A 84 -6.16 -19.39 -5.73
C GLY A 84 -5.29 -18.27 -6.33
N PRO A 85 -4.81 -18.45 -7.58
CA PRO A 85 -3.99 -17.46 -8.26
C PRO A 85 -4.75 -16.14 -8.46
N ILE A 86 -4.07 -15.02 -8.21
CA ILE A 86 -4.60 -13.66 -8.38
C ILE A 86 -4.86 -13.43 -9.87
N PRO A 87 -6.10 -13.05 -10.27
CA PRO A 87 -6.45 -12.84 -11.67
C PRO A 87 -5.56 -11.82 -12.40
N ASP A 88 -5.28 -12.04 -13.69
CA ASP A 88 -4.41 -11.19 -14.51
C ASP A 88 -4.94 -9.77 -14.74
N ARG A 89 -6.25 -9.55 -14.53
CA ARG A 89 -6.83 -8.19 -14.54
C ARG A 89 -6.19 -7.25 -13.52
N TYR A 90 -5.58 -7.81 -12.47
CA TYR A 90 -4.77 -7.05 -11.52
C TYR A 90 -3.33 -7.01 -12.02
N ALA A 91 -2.87 -5.84 -12.46
CA ALA A 91 -1.52 -5.60 -12.99
C ALA A 91 -0.43 -5.63 -11.89
N LEU A 92 -0.37 -6.73 -11.14
CA LEU A 92 0.58 -6.96 -10.05
C LEU A 92 1.84 -7.64 -10.55
N HIS A 93 2.97 -7.30 -9.93
CA HIS A 93 4.27 -7.90 -10.18
C HIS A 93 4.56 -8.93 -9.09
N GLU A 94 5.14 -10.06 -9.46
CA GLU A 94 5.55 -11.07 -8.49
C GLU A 94 6.83 -10.63 -7.76
N THR A 95 6.87 -10.88 -6.45
CA THR A 95 8.11 -10.87 -5.69
C THR A 95 8.91 -12.16 -5.95
N PRO A 96 10.23 -12.18 -5.68
CA PRO A 96 11.04 -13.38 -5.82
C PRO A 96 10.60 -14.57 -4.95
N SER A 97 9.96 -14.29 -3.80
CA SER A 97 9.44 -15.30 -2.88
C SER A 97 7.93 -15.46 -2.96
N ALA A 98 7.45 -16.66 -2.65
CA ALA A 98 6.04 -16.98 -2.47
C ALA A 98 5.50 -16.58 -1.07
N ASP A 99 6.33 -15.95 -0.25
CA ASP A 99 6.01 -15.47 1.09
C ASP A 99 5.18 -14.17 1.05
N TYR A 100 4.05 -14.15 1.76
CA TYR A 100 3.17 -12.98 1.87
C TYR A 100 3.84 -11.80 2.56
N ASP A 101 4.82 -12.06 3.41
CA ASP A 101 5.48 -10.99 4.12
C ASP A 101 6.31 -10.14 3.13
N GLU A 102 6.87 -10.75 2.08
CA GLU A 102 7.82 -10.07 1.17
C GLU A 102 7.08 -9.06 0.32
N ARG A 103 5.99 -9.51 -0.29
CA ARG A 103 5.08 -8.62 -1.01
C ARG A 103 4.51 -7.52 -0.11
N THR A 104 4.23 -7.82 1.16
CA THR A 104 3.68 -6.82 2.09
C THR A 104 4.67 -5.69 2.30
N GLU A 105 5.92 -6.04 2.58
CA GLU A 105 7.00 -5.07 2.74
C GLU A 105 7.29 -4.28 1.46
N TRP A 106 7.30 -4.91 0.29
CA TRP A 106 7.59 -4.23 -0.96
C TRP A 106 6.47 -3.25 -1.32
N ASN A 107 5.20 -3.58 -1.05
CA ASN A 107 4.10 -2.63 -1.22
C ASN A 107 4.20 -1.43 -0.27
N VAL A 108 4.62 -1.62 0.98
CA VAL A 108 4.85 -0.50 1.91
C VAL A 108 6.07 0.34 1.50
N ARG A 109 7.15 -0.31 1.07
CA ARG A 109 8.40 0.35 0.64
C ARG A 109 8.17 1.23 -0.59
N ASP A 110 7.45 0.70 -1.57
CA ASP A 110 7.27 1.30 -2.90
C ASP A 110 5.99 2.15 -3.02
N SER A 111 5.37 2.51 -1.90
CA SER A 111 4.31 3.53 -1.82
C SER A 111 4.78 4.79 -1.11
N ASP A 112 4.07 5.90 -1.32
CA ASP A 112 4.27 7.12 -0.55
C ASP A 112 3.64 7.01 0.84
N ALA A 113 2.50 6.31 0.92
CA ALA A 113 1.77 6.11 2.16
C ALA A 113 1.02 4.77 2.16
N THR A 114 0.56 4.34 3.34
CA THR A 114 -0.31 3.17 3.50
C THR A 114 -1.61 3.53 4.20
N LEU A 115 -2.75 3.17 3.60
CA LEU A 115 -4.07 3.21 4.20
C LEU A 115 -4.51 1.78 4.54
N ILE A 116 -4.78 1.55 5.82
CA ILE A 116 -5.32 0.27 6.32
C ILE A 116 -6.79 0.45 6.69
N LEU A 117 -7.65 -0.36 6.08
CA LEU A 117 -9.02 -0.56 6.54
C LEU A 117 -9.13 -1.92 7.23
N HIS A 118 -9.74 -1.96 8.40
CA HIS A 118 -9.92 -3.20 9.16
C HIS A 118 -11.21 -3.15 10.00
N ARG A 119 -11.51 -4.24 10.68
CA ARG A 119 -12.55 -4.28 11.72
C ARG A 119 -11.98 -4.95 12.97
N GLY A 120 -12.06 -4.29 14.12
CA GLY A 120 -11.53 -4.83 15.37
C GLY A 120 -10.00 -5.02 15.36
N PRO A 121 -9.41 -5.89 16.19
CA PRO A 121 -7.96 -5.99 16.32
C PRO A 121 -7.25 -6.36 15.01
N MET A 122 -6.21 -5.60 14.66
CA MET A 122 -5.32 -5.95 13.54
C MET A 122 -4.47 -7.17 13.91
N THR A 123 -4.52 -8.21 13.09
CA THR A 123 -3.73 -9.44 13.26
C THR A 123 -3.04 -9.83 11.95
N GLY A 124 -2.08 -10.76 12.03
CA GLY A 124 -1.37 -11.31 10.86
C GLY A 124 -0.80 -10.23 9.93
N GLY A 125 -1.01 -10.39 8.62
CA GLY A 125 -0.49 -9.48 7.60
C GLY A 125 -0.92 -8.02 7.75
N THR A 126 -2.12 -7.75 8.26
CA THR A 126 -2.59 -6.37 8.52
C THR A 126 -1.75 -5.69 9.57
N ARG A 127 -1.45 -6.40 10.67
CA ARG A 127 -0.58 -5.92 11.75
C ARG A 127 0.86 -5.71 11.28
N LEU A 128 1.39 -6.68 10.55
CA LEU A 128 2.72 -6.59 9.92
C LEU A 128 2.82 -5.37 8.99
N THR A 129 1.79 -5.08 8.21
CA THR A 129 1.77 -3.90 7.32
C THR A 129 1.93 -2.60 8.11
N ALA A 130 1.20 -2.45 9.21
CA ALA A 130 1.30 -1.27 10.08
C ALA A 130 2.69 -1.13 10.73
N GLU A 131 3.26 -2.24 11.20
CA GLU A 131 4.62 -2.27 11.77
C GLU A 131 5.68 -1.89 10.74
N LEU A 132 5.59 -2.45 9.52
CA LEU A 132 6.49 -2.12 8.42
C LEU A 132 6.41 -0.65 8.01
N ALA A 133 5.21 -0.07 7.93
CA ALA A 133 5.04 1.34 7.59
C ALA A 133 5.70 2.26 8.63
N ARG A 134 5.48 1.99 9.92
CA ARG A 134 6.13 2.72 11.02
C ARG A 134 7.65 2.58 10.96
N ARG A 135 8.14 1.35 10.78
CA ARG A 135 9.58 1.05 10.73
C ARG A 135 10.28 1.72 9.55
N LEU A 136 9.61 1.81 8.41
CA LEU A 136 10.11 2.46 7.21
C LEU A 136 9.94 3.99 7.21
N GLY A 137 9.33 4.56 8.25
CA GLY A 137 9.02 6.00 8.31
C GLY A 137 8.00 6.44 7.25
N LYS A 138 7.14 5.53 6.79
CA LYS A 138 6.09 5.82 5.82
C LYS A 138 4.83 6.32 6.53
N PRO A 139 4.16 7.38 6.03
CA PRO A 139 2.84 7.78 6.48
C PRO A 139 1.87 6.58 6.51
N LEU A 140 1.24 6.38 7.66
CA LEU A 140 0.29 5.32 7.91
C LEU A 140 -1.02 5.91 8.44
N LEU A 141 -2.13 5.60 7.78
CA LEU A 141 -3.47 5.87 8.28
C LEU A 141 -4.21 4.55 8.48
N VAL A 142 -4.77 4.35 9.66
CA VAL A 142 -5.54 3.16 10.02
C VAL A 142 -6.96 3.58 10.37
N ARG A 143 -7.94 2.91 9.79
CA ARG A 143 -9.37 3.14 10.04
C ARG A 143 -10.08 1.83 10.37
N ASP A 144 -10.78 1.83 11.50
CA ASP A 144 -11.67 0.75 11.90
C ASP A 144 -13.05 0.99 11.29
N LEU A 145 -13.51 0.06 10.46
CA LEU A 145 -14.82 0.08 9.81
C LEU A 145 -15.96 -0.22 10.79
N ALA A 146 -15.67 -0.61 12.04
CA ALA A 146 -16.66 -0.61 13.10
C ALA A 146 -17.04 0.80 13.56
N GLU A 147 -16.28 1.83 13.16
CA GLU A 147 -16.53 3.24 13.47
C GLU A 147 -16.96 4.03 12.23
N PRO A 148 -17.67 5.16 12.39
CA PRO A 148 -17.99 6.04 11.27
C PRO A 148 -16.73 6.50 10.53
N ILE A 149 -16.72 6.32 9.20
CA ILE A 149 -15.60 6.73 8.36
C ILE A 149 -15.81 8.15 7.85
N ASP A 150 -14.89 9.03 8.23
CA ASP A 150 -14.79 10.39 7.67
C ASP A 150 -13.90 10.37 6.41
N VAL A 151 -14.54 10.24 5.25
CA VAL A 151 -13.89 10.25 3.94
C VAL A 151 -13.12 11.56 3.68
N PRO A 152 -13.70 12.76 3.91
CA PRO A 152 -12.96 14.01 3.82
C PRO A 152 -11.64 14.00 4.61
N ALA A 153 -11.65 13.52 5.86
CA ALA A 153 -10.44 13.46 6.67
C ALA A 153 -9.37 12.50 6.11
N ILE A 154 -9.78 11.41 5.44
CA ILE A 154 -8.85 10.53 4.72
C ILE A 154 -8.23 11.27 3.54
N VAL A 155 -9.04 11.99 2.76
CA VAL A 155 -8.57 12.74 1.59
C VAL A 155 -7.63 13.87 1.98
N ASP A 156 -7.95 14.64 3.02
CA ASP A 156 -7.08 15.68 3.56
C ASP A 156 -5.74 15.11 4.00
N TRP A 157 -5.73 13.94 4.62
CA TRP A 157 -4.51 13.23 4.98
C TRP A 157 -3.69 12.82 3.76
N LEU A 158 -4.33 12.33 2.68
CA LEU A 158 -3.64 12.01 1.42
C LEU A 158 -2.99 13.24 0.79
N ILE A 159 -3.68 14.38 0.81
CA ILE A 159 -3.18 15.65 0.27
C ILE A 159 -2.01 16.18 1.11
N ALA A 160 -2.18 16.21 2.43
CA ALA A 160 -1.16 16.72 3.36
C ALA A 160 0.15 15.92 3.32
N ASN A 161 0.08 14.62 3.01
CA ASN A 161 1.25 13.75 2.85
C ASN A 161 1.76 13.70 1.40
N HIS A 162 1.22 14.50 0.48
CA HIS A 162 1.58 14.52 -0.94
C HIS A 162 1.57 13.12 -1.58
N VAL A 163 0.60 12.29 -1.21
CA VAL A 163 0.55 10.90 -1.66
C VAL A 163 0.28 10.86 -3.16
N ARG A 164 1.11 10.12 -3.91
CA ARG A 164 0.91 9.80 -5.33
C ARG A 164 0.73 8.31 -5.54
N VAL A 165 1.42 7.49 -4.77
CA VAL A 165 1.27 6.03 -4.74
C VAL A 165 0.74 5.63 -3.37
N LEU A 166 -0.51 5.19 -3.32
CA LEU A 166 -1.14 4.74 -2.08
C LEU A 166 -1.14 3.21 -2.03
N ASN A 167 -0.52 2.65 -1.00
CA ASN A 167 -0.71 1.24 -0.65
C ASN A 167 -2.00 1.09 0.16
N CYS A 168 -2.88 0.20 -0.27
CA CYS A 168 -4.10 -0.16 0.44
C CYS A 168 -4.00 -1.60 0.95
N ALA A 169 -4.26 -1.78 2.24
CA ALA A 169 -4.13 -3.08 2.90
C ALA A 169 -5.22 -3.30 3.94
N GLY A 170 -5.45 -4.57 4.28
CA GLY A 170 -6.37 -4.96 5.34
C GLY A 170 -6.58 -6.47 5.39
N PRO A 171 -7.54 -6.94 6.22
CA PRO A 171 -7.82 -8.35 6.35
C PRO A 171 -8.26 -9.00 5.03
N ARG A 172 -7.92 -10.28 4.88
CA ARG A 172 -8.46 -11.17 3.85
C ARG A 172 -9.90 -11.57 4.15
N GLU A 173 -10.64 -11.94 3.12
CA GLU A 173 -12.08 -12.22 3.22
C GLU A 173 -12.37 -13.36 4.21
N SER A 174 -11.57 -14.43 4.20
CA SER A 174 -11.74 -15.53 5.16
C SER A 174 -11.50 -15.12 6.62
N GLY A 175 -10.72 -14.07 6.85
CA GLY A 175 -10.42 -13.55 8.19
C GLY A 175 -11.46 -12.56 8.69
N MET A 176 -12.18 -11.91 7.78
CA MET A 176 -13.19 -10.91 8.09
C MET A 176 -14.27 -10.90 7.00
N PRO A 177 -15.26 -11.81 7.05
CA PRO A 177 -16.29 -11.89 6.01
C PRO A 177 -17.05 -10.56 5.83
N GLY A 178 -17.25 -10.17 4.58
CA GLY A 178 -17.88 -8.91 4.16
C GLY A 178 -16.94 -7.71 4.11
N ILE A 179 -15.67 -7.85 4.53
CA ILE A 179 -14.73 -6.72 4.58
C ILE A 179 -14.40 -6.18 3.19
N GLY A 180 -14.35 -7.04 2.17
CA GLY A 180 -14.08 -6.62 0.80
C GLY A 180 -15.14 -5.66 0.27
N GLU A 181 -16.41 -6.04 0.38
CA GLU A 181 -17.52 -5.21 -0.11
C GLU A 181 -17.61 -3.87 0.61
N GLU A 182 -17.49 -3.88 1.94
CA GLU A 182 -17.51 -2.67 2.76
C GLU A 182 -16.35 -1.73 2.42
N SER A 183 -15.13 -2.28 2.35
CA SER A 183 -13.93 -1.52 1.99
C SER A 183 -14.03 -0.92 0.59
N GLN A 184 -14.61 -1.64 -0.37
CA GLN A 184 -14.75 -1.16 -1.74
C GLN A 184 -15.61 0.10 -1.80
N ARG A 185 -16.71 0.17 -1.04
CA ARG A 185 -17.56 1.38 -0.97
C ARG A 185 -16.77 2.58 -0.46
N ILE A 186 -16.03 2.42 0.63
CA ILE A 186 -15.18 3.47 1.20
C ILE A 186 -14.10 3.89 0.20
N PHE A 187 -13.41 2.94 -0.43
CA PHE A 187 -12.38 3.25 -1.42
C PHE A 187 -12.95 4.00 -2.63
N VAL A 188 -14.14 3.65 -3.13
CA VAL A 188 -14.78 4.40 -4.22
C VAL A 188 -15.00 5.86 -3.83
N GLU A 189 -15.47 6.13 -2.62
CA GLU A 189 -15.70 7.49 -2.14
C GLU A 189 -14.38 8.26 -1.98
N VAL A 190 -13.38 7.66 -1.32
CA VAL A 190 -12.04 8.24 -1.14
C VAL A 190 -11.41 8.54 -2.49
N PHE A 191 -11.36 7.57 -3.41
CA PHE A 191 -10.69 7.70 -4.71
C PHE A 191 -11.41 8.64 -5.67
N ARG A 192 -12.72 8.82 -5.53
CA ARG A 192 -13.48 9.83 -6.28
C ARG A 192 -13.15 11.25 -5.80
N ALA A 193 -12.95 11.42 -4.49
CA ALA A 193 -12.64 12.71 -3.88
C ALA A 193 -11.13 13.03 -3.88
N TRP A 194 -10.26 12.05 -4.08
CA TRP A 194 -8.80 12.23 -4.08
C TRP A 194 -8.33 13.00 -5.33
N PRO A 195 -7.76 14.21 -5.19
CA PRO A 195 -7.35 15.01 -6.34
C PRO A 195 -6.27 14.30 -7.16
N ARG A 196 -6.55 14.15 -8.46
CA ARG A 196 -5.55 13.71 -9.43
C ARG A 196 -4.63 14.90 -9.64
N LEU A 197 -3.43 14.87 -9.08
CA LEU A 197 -2.44 15.92 -9.32
C LEU A 197 -2.31 16.10 -10.83
N SER A 198 -2.82 17.23 -11.34
CA SER A 198 -2.75 17.56 -12.75
C SER A 198 -1.28 17.66 -13.13
N GLU A 199 -0.91 17.14 -14.30
CA GLU A 199 0.28 17.63 -14.98
C GLU A 199 0.12 19.15 -15.09
N GLU A 200 0.80 19.92 -14.25
CA GLU A 200 1.05 21.30 -14.64
C GLU A 200 1.82 21.21 -15.97
N PRO A 201 1.38 21.90 -17.03
CA PRO A 201 2.23 22.07 -18.19
C PRO A 201 3.49 22.74 -17.68
N ARG A 202 4.68 22.16 -17.92
CA ARG A 202 5.93 22.90 -17.80
C ARG A 202 5.76 24.17 -18.63
N ARG A 203 5.44 25.30 -17.99
CA ARG A 203 5.64 26.60 -18.59
C ARG A 203 7.15 26.73 -18.72
N VAL A 204 7.65 26.38 -19.90
CA VAL A 204 8.96 26.85 -20.32
C VAL A 204 8.83 28.36 -20.32
N ALA A 205 9.44 28.99 -19.33
CA ALA A 205 9.59 30.44 -19.31
C ALA A 205 10.28 30.84 -20.62
N GLU A 206 9.56 31.59 -21.45
CA GLU A 206 10.16 32.37 -22.52
C GLU A 206 11.25 33.23 -21.89
N SER A 207 12.52 32.87 -22.11
CA SER A 207 13.59 33.85 -22.12
C SER A 207 13.59 34.44 -23.52
N GLY A 208 12.78 35.48 -23.69
CA GLY A 208 13.07 36.47 -24.71
C GLY A 208 14.45 37.05 -24.40
N ASP A 209 15.40 36.84 -25.30
CA ASP A 209 16.49 37.77 -25.46
C ASP A 209 16.48 38.25 -26.91
N ALA A 210 15.79 39.37 -27.09
CA ALA A 210 15.99 40.24 -28.22
C ALA A 210 17.26 41.04 -27.94
N THR A 211 18.36 40.69 -28.61
CA THR A 211 19.44 41.64 -28.86
C THR A 211 19.68 41.74 -30.36
N ALA A 212 19.40 42.95 -30.84
CA ALA A 212 19.70 43.43 -32.17
C ALA A 212 21.21 43.45 -32.44
N SER A 213 21.63 43.12 -33.66
CA SER A 213 22.63 43.85 -34.47
C SER A 213 23.05 43.03 -35.70
N GLY A 214 23.03 43.66 -36.89
CA GLY A 214 23.58 43.11 -38.14
C GLY A 214 22.73 43.41 -39.35
#